data_AF-A0A090JTV9-F1
#
_entry.id   AF-A0A090JTV9-F1
#
_cell.length_a   1.000
_cell.length_b   1.000
_cell.length_c   1.000
_cell.angle_alpha   90.00
_cell.angle_beta   90.00
_cell.angle_gamma   90.00
#
_symmetry.space_group_name_H-M   'P 1'
#
loop_
_entity.id
_entity.type
_entity.pdbx_description
1 polymer ?
#
loop_
_entity_poly.entity_id
_entity_poly.type
_entity_poly.pdbx_seq_one_letter_code
_entity_poly.pdbx_strand_id
1 'polypeptide(L)'
;MVFLIITFAATYLLQFVVFMFGLKSVSGTDMLIPATVAIMCMFIFKSKALTRETKIIFAFFLVYTILYFFEGYVSPIMGSLGGTLPLLSSIIAILGLITAIILNLKKKWRKGLKPAKLFIGKNLKFYIIIPVIYFVLLFVSLILNYVFGLGVPGKEFNLTTYFMSFITLTIMYGLLFWPTFFGEEFGWRVYLQDRLFYLFGGYKGVLILGIIWGVWHSVDYHTRNELSWTTSTRKYSNDIRYNNNGNYFQLCCIKDWKRLDSSIIAPNYRCCRRTSS
;
A
#
# COMPACT_ATOMS: atom_id res chain seq x y z
N MET A 1 11.47 8.96 -19.24
CA MET A 1 11.06 7.67 -19.82
C MET A 1 11.62 6.49 -19.06
N VAL A 2 12.94 6.37 -18.85
CA VAL A 2 13.57 5.27 -18.07
C VAL A 2 12.88 4.99 -16.73
N PHE A 3 12.63 6.03 -15.93
CA PHE A 3 11.91 5.92 -14.66
C PHE A 3 10.56 5.22 -14.79
N LEU A 4 9.70 5.67 -15.71
CA LEU A 4 8.36 5.11 -15.91
C LEU A 4 8.44 3.64 -16.33
N ILE A 5 9.29 3.32 -17.30
CA ILE A 5 9.45 1.95 -17.82
C ILE A 5 9.83 1.01 -16.68
N ILE A 6 10.85 1.38 -15.89
CA ILE A 6 11.33 0.53 -14.80
C ILE A 6 10.30 0.45 -13.67
N THR A 7 9.66 1.55 -13.28
CA THR A 7 8.64 1.55 -12.21
C THR A 7 7.46 0.66 -12.58
N PHE A 8 6.89 0.82 -13.78
CA PHE A 8 5.78 -0.02 -14.23
C PHE A 8 6.23 -1.48 -14.36
N ALA A 9 7.34 -1.76 -15.04
CA ALA A 9 7.85 -3.11 -15.21
C ALA A 9 8.09 -3.80 -13.87
N ALA A 10 8.67 -3.11 -12.88
CA ALA A 10 8.91 -3.66 -11.55
C ALA A 10 7.61 -3.96 -10.80
N THR A 11 6.61 -3.08 -10.84
CA THR A 11 5.30 -3.38 -10.23
C THR A 11 4.59 -4.54 -10.92
N TYR A 12 4.57 -4.57 -12.26
CA TYR A 12 3.95 -5.68 -13.00
C TYR A 12 4.66 -7.00 -12.72
N LEU A 13 5.99 -7.00 -12.68
CA LEU A 13 6.78 -8.19 -12.38
C LEU A 13 6.50 -8.69 -10.95
N LEU A 14 6.45 -7.79 -9.97
CA LEU A 14 6.11 -8.15 -8.60
C LEU A 14 4.74 -8.82 -8.53
N GLN A 15 3.71 -8.17 -9.11
CA GLN A 15 2.34 -8.69 -9.10
C GLN A 15 2.24 -10.02 -9.85
N PHE A 16 2.95 -10.17 -10.96
CA PHE A 16 3.03 -11.41 -11.70
C PHE A 16 3.67 -12.54 -10.88
N VAL A 17 4.77 -12.26 -10.16
CA VAL A 17 5.42 -13.24 -9.26
C VAL A 17 4.47 -13.63 -8.13
N VAL A 18 3.81 -12.66 -7.49
CA VAL A 18 2.82 -12.91 -6.43
C VAL A 18 1.70 -13.80 -6.94
N PHE A 19 1.19 -13.54 -8.15
CA PHE A 19 0.16 -14.35 -8.80
C PHE A 19 0.64 -15.77 -9.12
N MET A 20 1.79 -15.92 -9.79
CA MET A 20 2.32 -17.20 -10.24
C MET A 20 2.63 -18.15 -9.09
N PHE A 21 3.18 -17.63 -7.99
CA PHE A 21 3.54 -18.43 -6.81
C PHE A 21 2.41 -18.48 -5.77
N GLY A 22 1.28 -17.81 -6.01
CA GLY A 22 0.16 -17.73 -5.06
C GLY A 22 0.56 -17.14 -3.72
N LEU A 23 1.50 -16.19 -3.71
CA LEU A 23 1.97 -15.53 -2.49
C LEU A 23 0.88 -14.62 -1.91
N LYS A 24 0.93 -14.42 -0.59
CA LYS A 24 0.07 -13.43 0.05
C LYS A 24 0.47 -12.03 -0.44
N SER A 25 -0.49 -11.23 -0.88
CA SER A 25 -0.25 -9.82 -1.19
C SER A 25 0.15 -9.07 0.09
N VAL A 26 1.28 -8.38 0.03
CA VAL A 26 1.80 -7.58 1.14
C VAL A 26 1.50 -6.11 0.87
N SER A 27 0.61 -5.55 1.68
CA SER A 27 0.15 -4.15 1.55
C SER A 27 1.33 -3.18 1.55
N GLY A 28 1.30 -2.19 0.66
CA GLY A 28 2.30 -1.12 0.60
C GLY A 28 3.63 -1.49 -0.05
N THR A 29 3.87 -2.76 -0.43
CA THR A 29 5.13 -3.13 -1.12
C THR A 29 5.28 -2.45 -2.48
N ASP A 30 4.18 -2.34 -3.24
CA ASP A 30 4.17 -1.64 -4.53
C ASP A 30 4.56 -0.16 -4.40
N MET A 31 4.12 0.49 -3.32
CA MET A 31 4.37 1.90 -3.04
C MET A 31 5.84 2.20 -2.75
N LEU A 32 6.68 1.20 -2.44
CA LEU A 32 8.12 1.38 -2.24
C LEU A 32 8.90 1.43 -3.58
N ILE A 33 8.31 0.94 -4.67
CA ILE A 33 8.96 0.81 -5.98
C ILE A 33 9.27 2.18 -6.60
N PRO A 34 8.35 3.17 -6.66
CA PRO A 34 8.61 4.45 -7.29
C PRO A 34 9.86 5.16 -6.74
N ALA A 35 10.01 5.31 -5.41
CA ALA A 35 11.20 5.92 -4.85
C ALA A 35 12.46 5.08 -5.07
N THR A 36 12.37 3.75 -4.98
CA THR A 36 13.52 2.87 -5.22
C THR A 36 14.06 3.08 -6.63
N VAL A 37 13.18 3.12 -7.63
CA VAL A 37 13.55 3.39 -9.03
C VAL A 37 14.05 4.81 -9.22
N ALA A 38 13.43 5.80 -8.55
CA ALA A 38 13.90 7.19 -8.57
C ALA A 38 15.34 7.28 -8.04
N ILE A 39 15.63 6.65 -6.90
CA ILE A 39 16.95 6.62 -6.27
C ILE A 39 17.96 5.95 -7.21
N MET A 40 17.63 4.78 -7.77
CA MET A 40 18.48 4.11 -8.77
C MET A 40 18.78 5.01 -9.97
N CYS A 41 17.76 5.67 -10.52
CA CYS A 41 17.94 6.62 -11.62
C CYS A 41 18.82 7.80 -11.21
N MET A 42 18.67 8.33 -9.98
CA MET A 42 19.53 9.41 -9.48
C MET A 42 21.00 8.99 -9.41
N PHE A 43 21.28 7.73 -9.01
CA PHE A 43 22.64 7.19 -9.00
C PHE A 43 23.20 6.99 -10.42
N ILE A 44 22.42 6.39 -11.32
CA ILE A 44 22.80 6.14 -12.72
C ILE A 44 23.13 7.47 -13.43
N PHE A 45 22.25 8.46 -13.30
CA PHE A 45 22.42 9.77 -13.95
C PHE A 45 23.25 10.77 -13.14
N LYS A 46 23.95 10.32 -12.08
CA LYS A 46 24.83 11.13 -11.21
C LYS A 46 24.21 12.47 -10.82
N SER A 47 22.98 12.44 -10.32
CA SER A 47 22.23 13.65 -9.98
C SER A 47 22.95 14.49 -8.92
N LYS A 48 22.96 15.81 -9.10
CA LYS A 48 23.47 16.79 -8.12
C LYS A 48 22.72 16.73 -6.77
N ALA A 49 21.56 16.06 -6.75
CA ALA A 49 20.79 15.86 -5.52
C ALA A 49 21.36 14.78 -4.59
N LEU A 50 22.35 13.98 -5.03
CA LEU A 50 23.01 12.96 -4.22
C LEU A 50 24.12 13.52 -3.32
N THR A 51 23.72 14.34 -2.35
CA THR A 51 24.60 14.78 -1.26
C THR A 51 24.85 13.66 -0.24
N ARG A 52 25.84 13.82 0.64
CA ARG A 52 26.16 12.83 1.68
C ARG A 52 24.97 12.56 2.59
N GLU A 53 24.26 13.61 3.00
CA GLU A 53 23.11 13.54 3.89
C GLU A 53 21.92 12.83 3.22
N THR A 54 21.67 13.11 1.95
CA THR A 54 20.61 12.46 1.17
C THR A 54 20.87 10.96 1.03
N LYS A 55 22.13 10.57 0.77
CA LYS A 55 22.52 9.14 0.67
C LYS A 55 22.24 8.36 1.96
N ILE A 56 22.38 9.00 3.14
CA ILE A 56 22.07 8.35 4.42
C ILE A 56 20.57 8.02 4.50
N ILE A 57 19.69 8.99 4.18
CA ILE A 57 18.24 8.75 4.19
C ILE A 57 17.86 7.68 3.17
N PHE A 58 18.42 7.74 1.96
CA PHE A 58 18.18 6.72 0.93
C PHE A 58 18.69 5.34 1.35
N ALA A 59 19.81 5.25 2.06
CA ALA A 59 20.31 3.97 2.56
C ALA A 59 19.31 3.34 3.55
N PHE A 60 18.81 4.11 4.53
CA PHE A 60 17.77 3.61 5.45
C PHE A 60 16.51 3.17 4.71
N PHE A 61 16.06 3.95 3.73
CA PHE A 61 14.90 3.61 2.92
C PHE A 61 15.10 2.33 2.09
N LEU A 62 16.27 2.16 1.46
CA LEU A 62 16.57 0.96 0.67
C LEU A 62 16.73 -0.28 1.55
N VAL A 63 17.38 -0.15 2.71
CA VAL A 63 17.48 -1.24 3.69
C VAL A 63 16.10 -1.64 4.19
N TYR A 64 15.26 -0.66 4.54
CA TYR A 64 13.86 -0.91 4.90
C TYR A 64 13.12 -1.64 3.77
N THR A 65 13.28 -1.18 2.53
CA THR A 65 12.59 -1.78 1.38
C THR A 65 12.99 -3.24 1.22
N ILE A 66 14.28 -3.55 1.22
CA ILE A 66 14.77 -4.94 1.09
C ILE A 66 14.24 -5.82 2.23
N LEU A 67 14.32 -5.33 3.48
CA LEU A 67 13.84 -6.07 4.64
C LEU A 67 12.33 -6.28 4.60
N TYR A 68 11.56 -5.24 4.26
CA TYR A 68 10.10 -5.33 4.22
C TYR A 68 9.61 -6.29 3.13
N PHE A 69 10.28 -6.30 1.97
CA PHE A 69 10.04 -7.32 0.94
C PHE A 69 10.37 -8.73 1.43
N PHE A 70 11.54 -8.91 2.03
CA PHE A 70 11.95 -10.22 2.55
C PHE A 70 11.00 -10.72 3.64
N GLU A 71 10.73 -9.91 4.66
CA GLU A 71 9.88 -10.28 5.79
C GLU A 71 8.40 -10.43 5.39
N GLY A 72 7.96 -9.71 4.35
CA GLY A 72 6.60 -9.82 3.83
C GLY A 72 6.33 -11.11 3.06
N TYR A 73 7.30 -11.59 2.28
CA TYR A 73 7.12 -12.76 1.39
C TYR A 73 7.75 -14.06 1.90
N VAL A 74 8.73 -13.99 2.81
CA VAL A 74 9.42 -15.17 3.36
C VAL A 74 8.98 -15.43 4.79
N SER A 75 9.50 -14.67 5.75
CA SER A 75 9.10 -14.71 7.15
C SER A 75 9.72 -13.55 7.95
N PRO A 76 9.08 -13.09 9.04
CA PRO A 76 9.66 -12.07 9.92
C PRO A 76 10.90 -12.62 10.64
N ILE A 77 11.99 -11.85 10.66
CA ILE A 77 13.27 -12.31 11.23
C ILE A 77 13.24 -12.26 12.76
N MET A 78 12.65 -11.21 13.33
CA MET A 78 12.59 -10.95 14.79
C MET A 78 11.17 -11.08 15.36
N GLY A 79 10.23 -11.62 14.58
CA GLY A 79 8.80 -11.66 14.93
C GLY A 79 8.01 -10.46 14.41
N SER A 80 6.78 -10.31 14.89
CA SER A 80 5.85 -9.27 14.43
C SER A 80 5.25 -8.44 15.56
N LEU A 81 5.10 -7.15 15.31
CA LEU A 81 4.34 -6.22 16.13
C LEU A 81 2.84 -6.37 15.79
N GLY A 82 2.00 -6.59 16.80
CA GLY A 82 0.56 -6.72 16.61
C GLY A 82 0.15 -7.89 15.69
N GLY A 83 0.99 -8.93 15.59
CA GLY A 83 0.73 -10.13 14.80
C GLY A 83 0.83 -9.96 13.28
N THR A 84 1.14 -8.78 12.77
CA THR A 84 1.08 -8.48 11.33
C THR A 84 2.24 -7.67 10.79
N LEU A 85 2.84 -6.77 11.59
CA LEU A 85 3.92 -5.90 11.13
C LEU A 85 5.29 -6.48 11.48
N PRO A 86 6.21 -6.68 10.51
CA PRO A 86 7.54 -7.17 10.83
C PRO A 86 8.30 -6.24 11.78
N LEU A 87 8.83 -6.78 12.87
CA LEU A 87 9.45 -5.99 13.94
C LEU A 87 10.75 -5.33 13.48
N LEU A 88 11.60 -6.06 12.76
CA LEU A 88 12.90 -5.54 12.30
C LEU A 88 12.70 -4.39 11.30
N SER A 89 11.85 -4.57 10.29
CA SER A 89 11.49 -3.48 9.37
C SER A 89 10.94 -2.25 10.12
N SER A 90 10.12 -2.45 11.15
CA SER A 90 9.59 -1.36 11.97
C SER A 90 10.68 -0.59 12.72
N ILE A 91 11.68 -1.29 13.28
CA ILE A 91 12.84 -0.66 13.92
C ILE A 91 13.63 0.18 12.92
N ILE A 92 13.89 -0.36 11.72
CA ILE A 92 14.60 0.37 10.66
C ILE A 92 13.81 1.59 10.20
N ALA A 93 12.48 1.50 10.09
CA ALA A 93 11.63 2.64 9.77
C ALA A 93 11.77 3.77 10.80
N ILE A 94 11.73 3.43 12.10
CA ILE A 94 11.87 4.41 13.20
C ILE A 94 13.27 5.04 13.18
N LEU A 95 14.33 4.23 13.04
CA LEU A 95 15.70 4.73 12.95
C LEU A 95 15.91 5.65 11.75
N GLY A 96 15.33 5.31 10.60
CA GLY A 96 15.33 6.15 9.41
C GLY A 96 14.62 7.48 9.63
N LEU A 97 13.47 7.47 10.32
CA LEU A 97 12.72 8.68 10.66
C LEU A 97 13.51 9.59 11.61
N ILE A 98 14.04 9.03 12.70
CA ILE A 98 14.87 9.76 13.66
C ILE A 98 16.09 10.37 12.95
N THR A 99 16.74 9.61 12.08
CA THR A 99 17.88 10.09 11.30
C THR A 99 17.48 11.25 10.39
N ALA A 100 16.35 11.14 9.69
CA ALA A 100 15.83 12.21 8.83
C ALA A 100 15.51 13.49 9.63
N ILE A 101 14.97 13.36 10.85
CA ILE A 101 14.73 14.48 11.77
C ILE A 101 16.06 15.11 12.21
N ILE A 102 17.03 14.31 12.68
CA ILE A 102 18.34 14.79 13.13
C ILE A 102 19.07 15.55 12.03
N LEU A 103 19.07 15.03 10.80
CA LEU A 103 19.67 15.69 9.64
C LEU A 103 18.98 17.01 9.30
N ASN A 104 17.68 17.13 9.59
CA ASN A 104 16.94 18.36 9.45
C ASN A 104 17.18 19.37 10.57
N LEU A 105 17.60 18.97 11.78
CA LEU A 105 17.82 19.92 12.88
C LEU A 105 18.99 20.87 12.63
N LYS A 106 20.14 20.39 12.14
CA LYS A 106 21.33 21.23 11.92
C LYS A 106 21.29 21.94 10.56
N LYS A 107 21.49 23.27 10.56
CA LYS A 107 21.48 24.12 9.34
C LYS A 107 22.49 23.66 8.27
N LYS A 108 23.65 23.12 8.70
CA LYS A 108 24.68 22.57 7.79
C LYS A 108 24.16 21.36 7.01
N TRP A 109 23.61 20.36 7.70
CA TRP A 109 23.08 19.14 7.10
C TRP A 109 21.80 19.39 6.29
N ARG A 110 20.93 20.27 6.77
CA ARG A 110 19.71 20.67 6.06
C ARG A 110 20.01 21.26 4.67
N LYS A 111 21.13 21.96 4.48
CA LYS A 111 21.54 22.45 3.14
C LYS A 111 21.79 21.30 2.16
N GLY A 112 22.35 20.19 2.64
CA GLY A 112 22.58 18.98 1.85
C GLY A 112 21.28 18.30 1.41
N LEU A 113 20.20 18.45 2.17
CA LEU A 113 18.88 17.86 1.86
C LEU A 113 18.04 18.68 0.87
N LYS A 114 18.37 19.96 0.66
CA LYS A 114 17.60 20.86 -0.23
C LYS A 114 17.50 20.36 -1.67
N PRO A 115 18.59 19.92 -2.32
CA PRO A 115 18.53 19.46 -3.70
C PRO A 115 17.59 18.27 -3.93
N ALA A 116 17.42 17.41 -2.91
CA ALA A 116 16.53 16.26 -2.94
C ALA A 116 15.13 16.57 -2.39
N LYS A 117 14.84 17.84 -2.04
CA LYS A 117 13.58 18.27 -1.40
C LYS A 117 13.22 17.52 -0.11
N LEU A 118 14.21 16.95 0.58
CA LEU A 118 14.05 16.23 1.85
C LEU A 118 14.14 17.14 3.09
N PHE A 119 14.18 18.46 2.86
CA PHE A 119 14.29 19.43 3.95
C PHE A 119 12.91 19.84 4.46
N ILE A 120 12.79 20.04 5.76
CA ILE A 120 11.59 20.62 6.37
C ILE A 120 11.55 22.11 6.00
N GLY A 121 10.53 22.49 5.22
CA GLY A 121 10.32 23.86 4.74
C GLY A 121 10.01 24.86 5.85
N LYS A 122 10.16 26.16 5.56
CA LYS A 122 9.81 27.22 6.51
C LYS A 122 8.30 27.47 6.63
N ASN A 123 7.52 27.10 5.61
CA ASN A 123 6.08 27.36 5.56
C ASN A 123 5.30 26.32 6.37
N LEU A 124 5.58 26.24 7.68
CA LEU A 124 4.95 25.32 8.63
C LEU A 124 3.42 25.41 8.64
N LYS A 125 2.86 26.55 8.23
CA LYS A 125 1.42 26.76 8.07
C LYS A 125 0.78 25.69 7.17
N PHE A 126 1.37 25.37 6.01
CA PHE A 126 0.80 24.37 5.10
C PHE A 126 0.92 22.94 5.63
N TYR A 127 1.93 22.66 6.46
CA TYR A 127 2.07 21.36 7.12
C TYR A 127 0.97 21.11 8.17
N ILE A 128 0.32 22.17 8.66
CA ILE A 128 -0.82 22.07 9.59
C ILE A 128 -2.14 22.16 8.82
N ILE A 129 -2.25 23.13 7.91
CA ILE A 129 -3.49 23.40 7.16
C ILE A 129 -3.90 22.18 6.32
N ILE A 130 -2.98 21.52 5.61
CA ILE A 130 -3.32 20.40 4.73
C ILE A 130 -3.88 19.20 5.53
N PRO A 131 -3.21 18.72 6.61
CA PRO A 131 -3.79 17.67 7.45
C PRO A 131 -5.11 18.06 8.11
N VAL A 132 -5.28 19.32 8.51
CA VAL A 132 -6.54 19.81 9.09
C VAL A 132 -7.67 19.78 8.06
N ILE A 133 -7.42 20.23 6.83
CA ILE A 133 -8.40 20.14 5.74
C ILE A 133 -8.76 18.68 5.48
N TYR A 134 -7.77 17.79 5.40
CA TYR A 134 -8.01 16.36 5.20
C TYR A 134 -8.81 15.75 6.36
N PHE A 135 -8.50 16.11 7.60
CA PHE A 135 -9.26 15.70 8.78
C PHE A 135 -10.72 16.16 8.72
N VAL A 136 -10.96 17.42 8.34
CA VAL A 136 -12.31 17.95 8.15
C VAL A 136 -13.05 17.19 7.05
N LEU A 137 -12.39 16.90 5.92
CA LEU A 137 -12.99 16.12 4.82
C LEU A 137 -13.38 14.70 5.27
N LEU A 138 -12.51 14.02 6.02
CA LEU A 138 -12.81 12.70 6.57
C LEU A 138 -13.98 12.75 7.57
N PHE A 139 -14.01 13.78 8.41
CA PHE A 139 -15.08 13.98 9.40
C PHE A 139 -16.43 14.26 8.72
N VAL A 140 -16.44 15.11 7.70
CA VAL A 140 -17.63 15.37 6.87
C VAL A 140 -18.07 14.09 6.16
N SER A 141 -17.14 13.33 5.57
CA SER A 141 -17.46 12.04 4.95
C SER A 141 -18.12 11.07 5.92
N LEU A 142 -17.73 11.10 7.19
CA LEU A 142 -18.32 10.26 8.23
C LEU A 142 -19.74 10.69 8.58
N ILE A 143 -19.98 12.00 8.76
CA ILE A 143 -21.33 12.54 9.01
C ILE A 143 -22.25 12.21 7.84
N LEU A 144 -21.78 12.42 6.60
CA LEU A 144 -22.53 12.08 5.40
C LEU A 144 -22.85 10.58 5.36
N ASN A 145 -21.90 9.72 5.74
CA ASN A 145 -22.14 8.29 5.81
C ASN A 145 -23.21 7.92 6.84
N TYR A 146 -23.17 8.54 8.02
CA TYR A 146 -24.15 8.33 9.09
C TYR A 146 -25.56 8.81 8.70
N VAL A 147 -25.66 10.01 8.10
CA VAL A 147 -26.95 10.62 7.72
C VAL A 147 -27.59 9.91 6.52
N PHE A 148 -26.80 9.60 5.48
CA PHE A 148 -27.32 9.07 4.22
C PHE A 148 -27.21 7.54 4.11
N GLY A 149 -26.55 6.87 5.05
CA GLY A 149 -26.35 5.41 5.00
C GLY A 149 -25.53 4.95 3.79
N LEU A 150 -24.70 5.83 3.21
CA LEU A 150 -23.95 5.58 1.96
C LEU A 150 -22.74 4.65 2.13
N GLY A 151 -22.62 3.95 3.25
CA GLY A 151 -21.59 2.93 3.48
C GLY A 151 -22.03 1.96 4.56
N VAL A 152 -21.14 1.03 4.91
CA VAL A 152 -21.48 -0.03 5.86
C VAL A 152 -21.81 0.61 7.21
N PRO A 153 -23.07 0.56 7.68
CA PRO A 153 -23.40 1.11 8.97
C PRO A 153 -22.69 0.26 10.00
N GLY A 154 -21.69 0.83 10.65
CA GLY A 154 -21.31 0.33 11.97
C GLY A 154 -22.54 0.50 12.83
N LYS A 155 -23.34 -0.56 13.00
CA LYS A 155 -24.44 -0.61 13.98
C LYS A 155 -23.95 -0.28 15.40
N GLU A 156 -22.63 -0.20 15.58
CA GLU A 156 -21.90 0.17 16.79
C GLU A 156 -20.99 1.40 16.59
N PHE A 157 -21.41 2.40 15.80
CA PHE A 157 -20.63 3.63 15.69
C PHE A 157 -20.54 4.34 17.04
N ASN A 158 -19.37 4.25 17.68
CA ASN A 158 -19.04 4.95 18.91
C ASN A 158 -18.01 6.05 18.63
N LEU A 159 -18.38 7.29 18.92
CA LEU A 159 -17.57 8.47 18.66
C LEU A 159 -16.21 8.41 19.39
N THR A 160 -16.20 7.94 20.64
CA THR A 160 -14.99 7.81 21.46
C THR A 160 -14.04 6.78 20.87
N THR A 161 -14.54 5.59 20.53
CA THR A 161 -13.73 4.52 19.92
C THR A 161 -13.17 4.95 18.57
N TYR A 162 -13.95 5.72 17.80
CA TYR A 162 -13.51 6.29 16.54
C TYR A 162 -12.36 7.28 16.72
N PHE A 163 -12.49 8.26 17.62
CA PHE A 163 -11.44 9.24 17.88
C PHE A 163 -10.15 8.59 18.38
N MET A 164 -10.27 7.63 19.29
CA MET A 164 -9.11 6.88 19.79
C MET A 164 -8.44 6.11 18.66
N SER A 165 -9.22 5.40 17.83
CA SER A 165 -8.69 4.66 16.67
C SER A 165 -8.04 5.61 15.65
N PHE A 166 -8.65 6.76 15.37
CA PHE A 166 -8.10 7.76 14.45
C PHE A 166 -6.73 8.28 14.93
N ILE A 167 -6.61 8.66 16.21
CA ILE A 167 -5.35 9.14 16.79
C ILE A 167 -4.31 8.03 16.75
N THR A 168 -4.66 6.83 17.21
CA THR A 168 -3.74 5.68 17.22
C THR A 168 -3.25 5.34 15.81
N LEU A 169 -4.15 5.24 14.82
CA LEU A 169 -3.78 4.97 13.44
C LEU A 169 -2.90 6.09 12.88
N THR A 170 -3.26 7.35 13.09
CA THR A 170 -2.46 8.49 12.59
C THR A 170 -1.02 8.44 13.11
N ILE A 171 -0.84 8.16 14.40
CA ILE A 171 0.50 8.03 15.01
C ILE A 171 1.23 6.80 14.47
N MET A 172 0.56 5.64 14.43
CA MET A 172 1.17 4.40 13.95
C MET A 172 1.59 4.49 12.48
N TYR A 173 0.72 5.01 11.60
CA TYR A 173 1.02 5.22 10.19
C TYR A 173 2.12 6.26 9.99
N GLY A 174 2.10 7.37 10.74
CA GLY A 174 3.13 8.39 10.68
C GLY A 174 4.52 7.90 11.13
N LEU A 175 4.59 6.98 12.09
CA LEU A 175 5.85 6.47 12.62
C LEU A 175 6.38 5.24 11.88
N LEU A 176 5.50 4.32 11.47
CA LEU A 176 5.89 3.02 10.95
C LEU A 176 5.74 2.91 9.42
N PHE A 177 4.73 3.58 8.86
CA PHE A 177 4.41 3.50 7.44
C PHE A 177 4.90 4.70 6.61
N TRP A 178 5.58 5.66 7.25
CA TRP A 178 6.22 6.75 6.52
C TRP A 178 7.11 6.29 5.35
N PRO A 179 7.82 5.13 5.39
CA PRO A 179 8.62 4.71 4.23
C PRO A 179 7.73 4.36 3.03
N THR A 180 6.53 3.85 3.25
CA THR A 180 5.57 3.51 2.18
C THR A 180 5.10 4.80 1.49
N PHE A 181 4.65 5.79 2.28
CA PHE A 181 4.25 7.09 1.74
C PHE A 181 5.41 7.84 1.09
N PHE A 182 6.60 7.76 1.70
CA PHE A 182 7.82 8.30 1.12
C PHE A 182 8.15 7.61 -0.21
N GLY A 183 8.01 6.29 -0.28
CA GLY A 183 8.20 5.49 -1.47
C GLY A 183 7.40 6.02 -2.66
N GLU A 184 6.13 6.29 -2.41
CA GLU A 184 5.19 6.75 -3.43
C GLU A 184 5.42 8.22 -3.77
N GLU A 185 5.36 9.11 -2.77
CA GLU A 185 5.42 10.56 -2.98
C GLU A 185 6.78 11.02 -3.49
N PHE A 186 7.88 10.40 -3.05
CA PHE A 186 9.21 10.76 -3.54
C PHE A 186 9.38 10.37 -5.02
N GLY A 187 8.92 9.19 -5.43
CA GLY A 187 8.96 8.78 -6.84
C GLY A 187 8.09 9.66 -7.74
N TRP A 188 6.84 9.89 -7.35
CA TRP A 188 5.88 10.61 -8.20
C TRP A 188 6.02 12.13 -8.13
N ARG A 189 6.03 12.73 -6.93
CA ARG A 189 6.07 14.19 -6.77
C ARG A 189 7.47 14.75 -6.85
N VAL A 190 8.41 14.17 -6.12
CA VAL A 190 9.77 14.75 -6.04
C VAL A 190 10.55 14.45 -7.31
N TYR A 191 10.47 13.22 -7.82
CA TYR A 191 11.19 12.84 -9.01
C TYR A 191 10.39 13.13 -10.30
N LEU A 192 9.25 12.49 -10.53
CA LEU A 192 8.58 12.59 -11.84
C LEU A 192 7.96 13.98 -12.11
N GLN A 193 7.25 14.56 -11.14
CA GLN A 193 6.50 15.82 -11.35
C GLN A 193 7.40 17.00 -11.74
N ASP A 194 8.57 17.15 -11.13
CA ASP A 194 9.53 18.21 -11.48
C ASP A 194 9.94 18.17 -12.96
N ARG A 195 10.10 16.95 -13.49
CA ARG A 195 10.44 16.74 -14.90
C ARG A 195 9.25 17.02 -15.82
N LEU A 196 8.04 16.64 -15.40
CA LEU A 196 6.83 16.96 -16.16
C LEU A 196 6.55 18.46 -16.18
N PHE A 197 6.80 19.17 -15.08
CA PHE A 197 6.67 20.62 -15.01
C PHE A 197 7.65 21.33 -15.94
N TYR A 198 8.89 20.85 -16.00
CA TYR A 198 9.87 21.38 -16.95
C TYR A 198 9.48 21.15 -18.41
N LEU A 199 8.88 20.01 -18.75
CA LEU A 199 8.55 19.65 -20.13
C LEU A 199 7.21 20.21 -20.63
N PHE A 200 6.18 20.22 -19.79
CA PHE A 200 4.80 20.51 -20.19
C PHE A 200 4.20 21.73 -19.49
N GLY A 201 4.93 22.33 -18.54
CA GLY A 201 4.42 23.38 -17.67
C GLY A 201 3.61 22.86 -16.48
N GLY A 202 3.16 23.77 -15.62
CA GLY A 202 2.50 23.42 -14.35
C GLY A 202 1.21 22.61 -14.53
N TYR A 203 0.17 23.23 -15.11
CA TYR A 203 -1.16 22.60 -15.22
C TYR A 203 -1.15 21.27 -15.98
N LYS A 204 -0.52 21.24 -17.16
CA LYS A 204 -0.42 20.01 -17.97
C LYS A 204 0.40 18.94 -17.27
N GLY A 205 1.49 19.31 -16.59
CA GLY A 205 2.31 18.38 -15.84
C GLY A 205 1.55 17.71 -14.69
N VAL A 206 0.66 18.44 -13.99
CA VAL A 206 -0.21 17.86 -12.96
C VAL A 206 -1.20 16.86 -13.57
N LEU A 207 -1.85 17.23 -14.69
CA LEU A 207 -2.84 16.36 -15.34
C LEU A 207 -2.20 15.06 -15.84
N ILE A 208 -1.06 15.15 -16.52
CA ILE A 208 -0.33 13.98 -17.03
C ILE A 208 0.10 13.07 -15.87
N LEU A 209 0.59 13.65 -14.79
CA LEU A 209 0.95 12.87 -13.60
C LEU A 209 -0.26 12.14 -13.01
N GLY A 210 -1.42 12.79 -12.96
CA GLY A 210 -2.67 12.17 -12.49
C GLY A 210 -3.05 10.95 -13.33
N ILE A 211 -2.95 11.04 -14.66
CA ILE A 211 -3.21 9.92 -15.57
C ILE A 211 -2.23 8.78 -15.31
N ILE A 212 -0.92 9.07 -15.29
CA ILE A 212 0.13 8.07 -15.06
C ILE A 212 -0.09 7.36 -13.71
N TRP A 213 -0.37 8.13 -12.66
CA TRP A 213 -0.59 7.62 -11.32
C TRP A 213 -1.87 6.78 -11.21
N GLY A 214 -2.95 7.18 -11.91
CA GLY A 214 -4.19 6.40 -11.99
C GLY A 214 -4.01 5.07 -12.73
N VAL A 215 -3.27 5.08 -13.85
CA VAL A 215 -2.94 3.86 -14.61
C VAL A 215 -2.02 2.93 -13.81
N TRP A 216 -1.10 3.49 -13.02
CA TRP A 216 -0.27 2.68 -12.12
C TRP A 216 -1.10 1.93 -11.09
N HIS A 217 -2.12 2.58 -10.52
CA HIS A 217 -3.04 1.95 -9.57
C HIS A 217 -3.94 0.88 -10.18
N SER A 218 -4.37 1.03 -11.44
CA SER A 218 -5.28 0.04 -12.06
C SER A 218 -4.69 -1.37 -12.10
N VAL A 219 -3.36 -1.48 -12.14
CA VAL A 219 -2.62 -2.74 -12.11
C VAL A 219 -2.76 -3.43 -10.76
N ASP A 220 -2.58 -2.66 -9.69
CA ASP A 220 -2.66 -3.15 -8.31
C ASP A 220 -4.09 -3.64 -7.99
N TYR A 221 -5.11 -2.88 -8.40
CA TYR A 221 -6.50 -3.25 -8.16
C TYR A 221 -6.92 -4.55 -8.86
N HIS A 222 -6.51 -4.78 -10.10
CA HIS A 222 -6.91 -5.97 -10.85
C HIS A 222 -6.31 -7.24 -10.24
N THR A 223 -5.02 -7.20 -9.93
CA THR A 223 -4.28 -8.36 -9.42
C THR A 223 -4.75 -8.76 -8.01
N ARG A 224 -4.99 -7.78 -7.11
CA ARG A 224 -5.49 -8.07 -5.75
C ARG A 224 -6.89 -8.68 -5.74
N ASN A 225 -7.78 -8.22 -6.61
CA ASN A 225 -9.14 -8.74 -6.67
C ASN A 225 -9.15 -10.18 -7.19
N GLU A 226 -8.42 -10.49 -8.27
CA GLU A 226 -8.32 -11.87 -8.79
C GLU A 226 -7.66 -12.85 -7.82
N LEU A 227 -6.61 -12.42 -7.09
CA LEU A 227 -5.99 -13.21 -6.03
C LEU A 227 -6.95 -13.47 -4.85
N SER A 228 -7.82 -12.51 -4.51
CA SER A 228 -8.82 -12.70 -3.46
C SER A 228 -9.88 -13.76 -3.82
N TRP A 229 -10.29 -13.82 -5.10
CA TRP A 229 -11.22 -14.83 -5.61
C TRP A 229 -10.58 -16.22 -5.71
N THR A 230 -9.31 -16.30 -6.11
CA THR A 230 -8.61 -17.60 -6.25
C THR A 230 -8.16 -18.19 -4.91
N THR A 231 -7.75 -17.36 -3.94
CA THR A 231 -7.41 -17.85 -2.58
C THR A 231 -8.65 -18.24 -1.78
N SER A 232 -9.76 -17.50 -1.90
CA SER A 232 -11.03 -17.92 -1.29
C SER A 232 -11.51 -19.25 -1.87
N THR A 233 -11.53 -19.41 -3.20
CA THR A 233 -11.92 -20.68 -3.84
C THR A 233 -10.98 -21.85 -3.50
N ARG A 234 -9.66 -21.65 -3.40
CA ARG A 234 -8.72 -22.69 -2.91
C ARG A 234 -8.93 -23.05 -1.45
N LYS A 235 -9.20 -22.07 -0.57
CA LYS A 235 -9.47 -22.30 0.84
C LYS A 235 -10.75 -23.12 1.03
N TYR A 236 -11.83 -22.77 0.33
CA TYR A 236 -13.06 -23.56 0.31
C TYR A 236 -12.88 -24.95 -0.31
N SER A 237 -12.07 -25.10 -1.36
CA SER A 237 -11.73 -26.40 -1.95
C SER A 237 -10.95 -27.32 -0.99
N ASN A 238 -10.10 -26.75 -0.13
CA ASN A 238 -9.31 -27.52 0.84
C ASN A 238 -10.12 -27.86 2.10
N ASP A 239 -11.05 -26.99 2.53
CA ASP A 239 -12.01 -27.31 3.60
C ASP A 239 -12.98 -28.44 3.19
N ILE A 240 -13.22 -28.63 1.89
CA ILE A 240 -13.99 -29.76 1.36
C ILE A 240 -13.22 -31.11 1.44
N ARG A 241 -11.91 -31.11 1.74
CA ARG A 241 -11.08 -32.33 1.73
C ARG A 241 -10.71 -32.93 3.10
N TYR A 242 -11.28 -32.46 4.21
CA TYR A 242 -11.06 -33.12 5.50
C TYR A 242 -12.35 -33.24 6.32
N ASN A 243 -13.02 -34.39 6.17
CA ASN A 243 -13.61 -35.10 7.30
C ASN A 243 -13.74 -36.60 6.97
N ASN A 244 -12.90 -37.43 7.58
CA ASN A 244 -12.95 -38.90 7.46
C ASN A 244 -14.03 -39.55 8.35
N ASN A 245 -14.97 -38.78 8.92
CA ASN A 245 -15.99 -39.29 9.84
C ASN A 245 -17.44 -39.14 9.34
N GLY A 246 -17.69 -39.43 8.06
CA GLY A 246 -19.00 -39.94 7.60
C GLY A 246 -20.27 -39.13 7.93
N ASN A 247 -20.18 -37.82 8.21
CA ASN A 247 -21.35 -36.98 8.48
C ASN A 247 -21.44 -35.83 7.47
N TYR A 248 -22.61 -35.75 6.84
CA TYR A 248 -22.98 -34.87 5.74
C TYR A 248 -22.69 -33.39 6.01
N PHE A 249 -21.94 -32.74 5.09
CA PHE A 249 -21.72 -31.30 5.14
C PHE A 249 -22.87 -30.52 4.50
N GLN A 250 -23.37 -29.54 5.24
CA GLN A 250 -24.28 -28.49 4.83
C GLN A 250 -23.55 -27.57 3.83
N LEU A 251 -23.89 -27.66 2.54
CA LEU A 251 -23.48 -26.69 1.53
C LEU A 251 -24.13 -25.33 1.81
N CYS A 252 -23.36 -24.38 2.33
CA CYS A 252 -23.71 -22.96 2.23
C CYS A 252 -23.70 -22.57 0.74
N CYS A 253 -24.90 -22.43 0.17
CA CYS A 253 -25.13 -22.04 -1.22
C CYS A 253 -24.47 -20.69 -1.54
N ILE A 254 -23.54 -20.67 -2.49
CA ILE A 254 -23.15 -19.47 -3.23
C ILE A 254 -24.29 -19.13 -4.20
N LYS A 255 -24.77 -17.89 -4.13
CA LYS A 255 -26.06 -17.44 -4.70
C LYS A 255 -26.04 -17.11 -6.20
N ASP A 256 -24.95 -17.36 -6.93
CA ASP A 256 -24.83 -17.01 -8.35
C ASP A 256 -24.38 -18.20 -9.21
N TRP A 257 -25.33 -19.11 -9.45
CA TRP A 257 -25.14 -20.33 -10.26
C TRP A 257 -25.77 -20.17 -11.66
N LYS A 258 -25.56 -19.03 -12.33
CA LYS A 258 -26.11 -18.76 -13.68
C LYS A 258 -25.10 -18.84 -14.83
N ARG A 259 -23.88 -19.36 -14.61
CA ARG A 259 -22.83 -19.34 -15.64
C ARG A 259 -21.87 -20.53 -15.62
N LEU A 260 -22.38 -21.73 -15.35
CA LEU A 260 -21.62 -22.96 -15.54
C LEU A 260 -22.35 -23.87 -16.52
N ASP A 261 -21.65 -24.15 -17.62
CA ASP A 261 -22.04 -25.02 -18.72
C ASP A 261 -22.35 -26.43 -18.18
N SER A 262 -23.48 -26.98 -18.58
CA SER A 262 -24.09 -28.20 -18.02
C SER A 262 -23.38 -29.51 -18.40
N SER A 263 -22.18 -29.44 -18.98
CA SER A 263 -21.43 -30.59 -19.50
C SER A 263 -20.43 -31.20 -18.51
N ILE A 264 -20.28 -30.66 -17.29
CA ILE A 264 -19.26 -31.09 -16.30
C ILE A 264 -19.85 -31.77 -15.05
N ILE A 265 -21.14 -32.13 -15.04
CA ILE A 265 -21.75 -32.74 -13.84
C ILE A 265 -21.89 -34.26 -14.01
N ALA A 266 -21.02 -35.01 -13.31
CA ALA A 266 -21.14 -36.45 -13.12
C ALA A 266 -22.44 -36.84 -12.38
N PRO A 267 -23.03 -38.03 -12.59
CA PRO A 267 -24.47 -38.29 -12.42
C PRO A 267 -25.00 -38.39 -10.98
N ASN A 268 -24.19 -38.14 -9.95
CA ASN A 268 -24.49 -38.62 -8.59
C ASN A 268 -24.77 -37.55 -7.53
N TYR A 269 -25.13 -36.33 -7.91
CA TYR A 269 -25.49 -35.28 -6.93
C TYR A 269 -27.00 -35.01 -6.93
N ARG A 270 -27.70 -35.51 -5.89
CA ARG A 270 -29.08 -35.09 -5.57
C ARG A 270 -29.06 -33.77 -4.80
N CYS A 271 -29.77 -32.76 -5.32
CA CYS A 271 -30.11 -31.56 -4.55
C CYS A 271 -31.10 -31.92 -3.42
N CYS A 272 -30.70 -31.74 -2.16
CA CYS A 272 -31.64 -31.80 -1.04
C CYS A 272 -32.60 -30.60 -1.08
N ARG A 273 -33.88 -30.85 -1.36
CA ARG A 273 -34.97 -29.91 -1.06
C ARG A 273 -35.04 -29.71 0.46
N ARG A 274 -35.06 -28.44 0.90
CA ARG A 274 -35.44 -28.06 2.27
C ARG A 274 -36.87 -28.53 2.54
N THR A 275 -37.06 -29.44 3.49
CA THR A 275 -38.33 -29.60 4.20
C THR A 275 -38.29 -28.71 5.43
N SER A 276 -39.30 -27.85 5.55
CA SER A 276 -39.57 -26.99 6.69
C SER A 276 -40.18 -27.80 7.84
N SER A 277 -39.59 -27.70 9.01
CA SER A 277 -40.23 -27.85 10.33
C SER A 277 -39.32 -27.24 11.38
#